data_AF-A0A480I237-F1
#
_entry.id   AF-A0A480I237-F1
#
_cell.length_a   1.000
_cell.length_b   1.000
_cell.length_c   1.000
_cell.angle_alpha   90.00
_cell.angle_beta   90.00
_cell.angle_gamma   90.00
#
_symmetry.space_group_name_H-M   'P 1'
#
loop_
_entity.id
_entity.type
_entity.pdbx_description
1 polymer ?
#
loop_
_entity_poly.entity_id
_entity_poly.type
_entity_poly.pdbx_seq_one_letter_code
_entity_poly.pdbx_strand_id
1 'polypeptide(L)'
;MAFPHRPDAPELPDFSMLKRLARDQLIYLLEQLPGKKDLFIEADLMSPLDRIANVSILKQHEVDKLYKVENKPAFSSSEQLCFLVRPRIKNMRYIANLVNADKLAGRTRKYKVIFSPQKFYACEMVLEEEGIYGDVSCDEWAFSLLPLDVDLLSMELPEFFRDYFLEGDQRWINTVAQALHLLSTLYGPFPNCYGIGRYAKMSHELWRKLEEEEDGETKGRRPEIGHIFLLDRDVDFVTALCSQVVYEGLVDDTFRIKCGSVDFGPEVTSSDKSLKVLLNAEDKVFHEIRNEHFSNVFSFLSQKARNLQAQYDRRRGMDIKQMKNFVSQELKGLKQEHRLLSLHIGACESIMKKKTKQDFQELIKTEHGDSAPYPTSVSLPPSPSPP
;
A
#
# COMPACT_ATOMS: atom_id res chain seq x y z
N MET A 1 14.90 -17.65 3.19
CA MET A 1 14.28 -18.63 4.11
C MET A 1 12.91 -18.12 4.52
N ALA A 2 11.84 -18.70 3.96
CA ALA A 2 10.52 -18.62 4.59
C ALA A 2 10.62 -19.25 5.97
N PHE A 3 10.34 -18.49 7.03
CA PHE A 3 10.38 -19.03 8.39
C PHE A 3 9.43 -20.24 8.45
N PRO A 4 9.88 -21.44 8.86
CA PRO A 4 8.95 -22.51 9.16
C PRO A 4 8.05 -22.01 10.28
N HIS A 5 6.73 -22.13 10.10
CA HIS A 5 5.73 -21.88 11.13
C HIS A 5 6.25 -22.47 12.45
N ARG A 6 6.67 -21.62 13.39
CA ARG A 6 6.99 -22.09 14.74
C ARG A 6 5.66 -22.54 15.33
N PRO A 7 5.49 -23.82 15.70
CA PRO A 7 4.21 -24.32 16.21
C PRO A 7 3.71 -23.56 17.45
N ASP A 8 4.64 -22.96 18.18
CA ASP A 8 4.39 -22.21 19.42
C ASP A 8 4.23 -20.70 19.21
N ALA A 9 4.34 -20.21 17.97
CA ALA A 9 4.07 -18.80 17.68
C ALA A 9 2.55 -18.57 17.61
N PRO A 10 2.02 -17.52 18.25
CA PRO A 10 0.61 -17.17 18.12
C PRO A 10 0.26 -16.94 16.64
N GLU A 11 -0.97 -17.29 16.28
CA GLU A 11 -1.51 -16.96 14.96
C GLU A 11 -1.51 -15.44 14.74
N LEU A 12 -1.33 -15.02 13.49
CA LEU A 12 -1.39 -13.60 13.15
C LEU A 12 -2.82 -13.07 13.34
N PRO A 13 -2.98 -11.81 13.80
CA PRO A 13 -4.29 -11.18 13.87
C PRO A 13 -4.99 -11.15 12.50
N ASP A 14 -6.31 -11.35 12.48
CA ASP A 14 -7.09 -11.22 11.24
C ASP A 14 -7.37 -9.75 10.92
N PHE A 15 -6.62 -9.21 9.95
CA PHE A 15 -6.78 -7.85 9.46
C PHE A 15 -7.96 -7.64 8.48
N SER A 16 -8.77 -8.68 8.20
CA SER A 16 -9.93 -8.58 7.30
C SER A 16 -10.97 -7.55 7.78
N MET A 17 -11.11 -7.38 9.10
CA MET A 17 -12.03 -6.42 9.70
C MET A 17 -11.72 -4.97 9.31
N LEU A 18 -10.43 -4.60 9.16
CA LEU A 18 -10.02 -3.26 8.73
C LEU A 18 -10.57 -2.92 7.34
N LYS A 19 -10.50 -3.86 6.39
CA LYS A 19 -11.06 -3.67 5.04
C LYS A 19 -12.58 -3.49 5.09
N ARG A 20 -13.26 -4.27 5.93
CA ARG A 20 -14.70 -4.18 6.10
C ARG A 20 -15.12 -2.84 6.68
N LEU A 21 -14.48 -2.38 7.76
CA LEU A 21 -14.78 -1.07 8.36
C LEU A 21 -14.56 0.07 7.38
N ALA A 22 -13.43 0.05 6.66
CA ALA A 22 -13.13 1.05 5.64
C ALA A 22 -14.19 1.07 4.53
N ARG A 23 -14.59 -0.12 4.02
CA ARG A 23 -15.63 -0.23 2.99
C ARG A 23 -16.97 0.27 3.49
N ASP A 24 -17.39 -0.17 4.67
CA ASP A 24 -18.71 0.16 5.22
C ASP A 24 -18.81 1.67 5.52
N GLN A 25 -17.72 2.32 5.98
CA GLN A 25 -17.64 3.78 6.13
C GLN A 25 -17.71 4.49 4.77
N LEU A 26 -16.98 4.00 3.74
CA LEU A 26 -17.04 4.59 2.40
C LEU A 26 -18.47 4.54 1.83
N ILE A 27 -19.14 3.40 1.99
CA ILE A 27 -20.52 3.20 1.56
C ILE A 27 -21.43 4.24 2.25
N TYR A 28 -21.33 4.35 3.58
CA TYR A 28 -22.10 5.33 4.34
C TYR A 28 -21.90 6.76 3.82
N LEU A 29 -20.66 7.16 3.55
CA LEU A 29 -20.35 8.50 3.01
C LEU A 29 -20.92 8.73 1.60
N LEU A 30 -20.94 7.69 0.76
CA LEU A 30 -21.55 7.76 -0.57
C LEU A 30 -23.08 7.86 -0.49
N GLU A 31 -23.71 7.21 0.49
CA GLU A 31 -25.16 7.21 0.70
C GLU A 31 -25.69 8.50 1.33
N GLN A 32 -24.86 9.23 2.08
CA GLN A 32 -25.17 10.59 2.55
C GLN A 32 -25.40 11.59 1.41
N LEU A 33 -25.00 11.27 0.18
CA LEU A 33 -25.34 12.02 -1.03
C LEU A 33 -26.33 11.16 -1.85
N PRO A 34 -27.64 11.14 -1.55
CA PRO A 34 -28.57 10.21 -2.18
C PRO A 34 -28.87 10.57 -3.63
N GLY A 35 -28.96 9.54 -4.48
CA GLY A 35 -29.19 9.63 -5.91
C GLY A 35 -27.94 9.36 -6.74
N LYS A 36 -28.13 9.32 -8.06
CA LYS A 36 -27.08 9.09 -9.04
C LYS A 36 -25.98 10.16 -8.96
N LYS A 37 -24.72 9.73 -8.82
CA LYS A 37 -23.55 10.62 -8.71
C LYS A 37 -22.39 10.14 -9.58
N ASP A 38 -21.56 11.10 -9.98
CA ASP A 38 -20.27 10.82 -10.61
C ASP A 38 -19.16 10.98 -9.54
N LEU A 39 -18.25 10.01 -9.49
CA LEU A 39 -17.18 9.96 -8.49
C LEU A 39 -15.82 10.30 -9.13
N PHE A 40 -15.17 11.33 -8.61
CA PHE A 40 -13.85 11.80 -9.01
C PHE A 40 -12.83 11.32 -7.98
N ILE A 41 -11.82 10.58 -8.41
CA ILE A 41 -10.85 9.94 -7.52
C ILE A 41 -9.45 10.47 -7.83
N GLU A 42 -8.74 10.90 -6.79
CA GLU A 42 -7.33 11.23 -6.94
C GLU A 42 -6.48 10.00 -7.27
N ALA A 43 -5.49 10.17 -8.17
CA ALA A 43 -4.69 9.07 -8.72
C ALA A 43 -4.02 8.17 -7.65
N ASP A 44 -3.63 8.73 -6.52
CA ASP A 44 -2.97 8.00 -5.43
C ASP A 44 -3.95 7.20 -4.58
N LEU A 45 -5.25 7.54 -4.63
CA LEU A 45 -6.32 6.82 -3.93
C LEU A 45 -6.98 5.74 -4.79
N MET A 46 -6.74 5.71 -6.10
CA MET A 46 -7.32 4.69 -6.99
C MET A 46 -6.91 3.27 -6.59
N SER A 47 -5.61 3.02 -6.37
CA SER A 47 -5.11 1.69 -5.98
C SER A 47 -5.57 1.27 -4.58
N PRO A 48 -5.50 2.13 -3.53
CA PRO A 48 -6.08 1.83 -2.23
C PRO A 48 -7.58 1.55 -2.29
N LEU A 49 -8.35 2.32 -3.08
CA LEU A 49 -9.78 2.11 -3.25
C LEU A 49 -10.10 0.75 -3.87
N ASP A 50 -9.35 0.34 -4.91
CA ASP A 50 -9.52 -0.94 -5.60
C ASP A 50 -9.36 -2.14 -4.64
N ARG A 51 -8.56 -1.96 -3.56
CA ARG A 51 -8.36 -2.96 -2.50
C ARG A 51 -9.51 -3.05 -1.48
N ILE A 52 -10.39 -2.05 -1.45
CA ILE A 52 -11.48 -1.90 -0.49
C ILE A 52 -12.86 -2.07 -1.14
N ALA A 53 -13.10 -1.38 -2.25
CA ALA A 53 -14.36 -1.37 -2.97
C ALA A 53 -14.11 -1.33 -4.48
N ASN A 54 -14.45 -2.44 -5.16
CA ASN A 54 -14.38 -2.50 -6.62
C ASN A 54 -15.50 -1.68 -7.27
N VAL A 55 -15.40 -1.48 -8.59
CA VAL A 55 -16.39 -0.73 -9.38
C VAL A 55 -17.82 -1.25 -9.20
N SER A 56 -18.00 -2.56 -9.04
CA SER A 56 -19.33 -3.16 -8.84
C SER A 56 -19.95 -2.69 -7.52
N ILE A 57 -19.18 -2.63 -6.43
CA ILE A 57 -19.65 -2.11 -5.14
C ILE A 57 -19.99 -0.63 -5.27
N LEU A 58 -19.12 0.18 -5.89
CA LEU A 58 -19.40 1.62 -6.05
C LEU A 58 -20.69 1.87 -6.84
N LYS A 59 -20.93 1.10 -7.90
CA LYS A 59 -22.17 1.17 -8.70
C LYS A 59 -23.42 0.78 -7.93
N GLN A 60 -23.32 -0.12 -6.94
CA GLN A 60 -24.46 -0.47 -6.08
C GLN A 60 -24.92 0.71 -5.22
N HIS A 61 -24.02 1.67 -4.93
CA HIS A 61 -24.31 2.88 -4.15
C HIS A 61 -24.41 4.13 -5.05
N GLU A 62 -24.98 3.93 -6.24
CA GLU A 62 -25.39 4.97 -7.20
C GLU A 62 -24.26 5.78 -7.84
N VAL A 63 -23.02 5.27 -7.81
CA VAL A 63 -21.91 5.84 -8.60
C VAL A 63 -22.05 5.41 -10.06
N ASP A 64 -22.29 6.35 -10.97
CA ASP A 64 -22.47 6.06 -12.40
C ASP A 64 -21.14 5.96 -13.14
N LYS A 65 -20.37 7.05 -13.10
CA LYS A 65 -19.08 7.17 -13.76
C LYS A 65 -17.98 7.51 -12.78
N LEU A 66 -16.79 7.00 -13.09
CA LEU A 66 -15.57 7.22 -12.35
C LEU A 66 -14.67 8.11 -13.20
N TYR A 67 -14.18 9.19 -12.61
CA TYR A 67 -13.22 10.09 -13.21
C TYR A 67 -11.97 10.12 -12.35
N LYS A 68 -10.84 10.35 -13.00
CA LYS A 68 -9.60 10.66 -12.31
C LYS A 68 -9.51 12.17 -12.12
N VAL A 69 -9.12 12.61 -10.92
CA VAL A 69 -8.80 14.03 -10.69
C VAL A 69 -7.49 14.33 -11.41
N GLU A 70 -7.56 15.23 -12.40
CA GLU A 70 -6.43 15.67 -13.21
C GLU A 70 -6.43 17.19 -13.31
N ASN A 71 -5.35 17.78 -13.85
CA ASN A 71 -5.26 19.24 -13.99
C ASN A 71 -6.31 19.81 -14.97
N LYS A 72 -6.86 18.98 -15.87
CA LYS A 72 -7.92 19.37 -16.80
C LYS A 72 -9.27 18.91 -16.24
N PRO A 73 -10.28 19.81 -16.15
CA PRO A 73 -11.60 19.43 -15.68
C PRO A 73 -12.21 18.35 -16.57
N ALA A 74 -12.62 17.22 -15.96
CA ALA A 74 -13.43 16.25 -16.68
C ALA A 74 -14.88 16.72 -16.77
N PHE A 75 -15.48 16.59 -17.95
CA PHE A 75 -16.86 16.98 -18.18
C PHE A 75 -17.80 15.88 -17.68
N SER A 76 -18.44 16.14 -16.54
CA SER A 76 -19.56 15.32 -16.06
C SER A 76 -20.89 15.98 -16.43
N SER A 77 -21.85 15.16 -16.84
CA SER A 77 -23.25 15.53 -17.04
C SER A 77 -24.12 15.22 -15.81
N SER A 78 -23.54 14.74 -14.72
CA SER A 78 -24.25 14.43 -13.49
C SER A 78 -24.64 15.71 -12.75
N GLU A 79 -25.79 15.67 -12.07
CA GLU A 79 -26.24 16.72 -11.15
C GLU A 79 -25.55 16.62 -9.78
N GLN A 80 -24.85 15.53 -9.52
CA GLN A 80 -24.14 15.27 -8.26
C GLN A 80 -22.72 14.81 -8.54
N LEU A 81 -21.75 15.55 -8.00
CA LEU A 81 -20.32 15.25 -8.11
C LEU A 81 -19.76 14.97 -6.73
N CYS A 82 -19.14 13.80 -6.58
CA CYS A 82 -18.45 13.39 -5.37
C CYS A 82 -16.94 13.31 -5.64
N PHE A 83 -16.12 13.88 -4.77
CA PHE A 83 -14.67 13.93 -4.90
C PHE A 83 -14.02 13.14 -3.75
N LEU A 84 -13.32 12.06 -4.08
CA LEU A 84 -12.49 11.31 -3.14
C LEU A 84 -11.03 11.74 -3.31
N VAL A 85 -10.52 12.53 -2.36
CA VAL A 85 -9.23 13.22 -2.49
C VAL A 85 -8.43 13.21 -1.19
N ARG A 86 -7.10 13.30 -1.31
CA ARG A 86 -6.23 13.67 -0.19
C ARG A 86 -6.43 15.17 0.11
N PRO A 87 -6.22 15.62 1.37
CA PRO A 87 -6.37 17.02 1.78
C PRO A 87 -5.21 17.89 1.26
N ARG A 88 -5.18 18.11 -0.06
CA ARG A 88 -4.17 18.93 -0.76
C ARG A 88 -4.82 20.21 -1.26
N ILE A 89 -4.14 21.35 -1.10
CA ILE A 89 -4.61 22.66 -1.59
C ILE A 89 -4.92 22.65 -3.10
N LYS A 90 -4.10 21.95 -3.89
CA LYS A 90 -4.32 21.81 -5.35
C LYS A 90 -5.68 21.18 -5.68
N ASN A 91 -6.15 20.24 -4.86
CA ASN A 91 -7.43 19.56 -5.09
C ASN A 91 -8.59 20.52 -4.79
N MET A 92 -8.46 21.35 -3.74
CA MET A 92 -9.49 22.36 -3.41
C MET A 92 -9.60 23.41 -4.50
N ARG A 93 -8.47 23.89 -5.04
CA ARG A 93 -8.47 24.82 -6.19
C ARG A 93 -9.09 24.19 -7.44
N TYR A 94 -8.82 22.92 -7.71
CA TYR A 94 -9.44 22.19 -8.82
C TYR A 94 -10.97 22.12 -8.66
N ILE A 95 -11.45 21.77 -7.47
CA ILE A 95 -12.88 21.68 -7.15
C ILE A 95 -13.53 23.08 -7.25
N ALA A 96 -12.90 24.10 -6.67
CA ALA A 96 -13.36 25.49 -6.75
C ALA A 96 -13.53 25.98 -8.18
N ASN A 97 -12.55 25.72 -9.05
CA ASN A 97 -12.64 26.06 -10.47
C ASN A 97 -13.84 25.41 -11.16
N LEU A 98 -14.14 24.15 -10.83
CA LEU A 98 -15.29 23.42 -11.38
C LEU A 98 -16.61 24.02 -10.90
N VAL A 99 -16.75 24.23 -9.58
CA VAL A 99 -17.95 24.80 -8.97
C VAL A 99 -18.20 26.22 -9.50
N ASN A 100 -17.17 27.06 -9.57
CA ASN A 100 -17.30 28.42 -10.08
C ASN A 100 -17.62 28.45 -11.58
N ALA A 101 -17.06 27.54 -12.39
CA ALA A 101 -17.44 27.40 -13.79
C ALA A 101 -18.92 26.98 -13.97
N ASP A 102 -19.42 26.09 -13.11
CA ASP A 102 -20.83 25.72 -13.10
C ASP A 102 -21.73 26.90 -12.70
N LYS A 103 -21.37 27.67 -11.66
CA LYS A 103 -22.06 28.92 -11.28
C LYS A 103 -22.10 29.93 -12.42
N LEU A 104 -20.98 30.18 -13.10
CA LEU A 104 -20.90 31.10 -14.24
C LEU A 104 -21.77 30.64 -15.42
N ALA A 105 -21.91 29.32 -15.60
CA ALA A 105 -22.79 28.73 -16.61
C ALA A 105 -24.26 28.64 -16.17
N GLY A 106 -24.61 29.13 -14.97
CA GLY A 106 -25.96 29.03 -14.40
C GLY A 106 -26.39 27.59 -14.04
N ARG A 107 -25.43 26.66 -13.90
CA ARG A 107 -25.69 25.27 -13.51
C ARG A 107 -25.65 25.13 -12.00
N THR A 108 -26.67 24.49 -11.44
CA THR A 108 -26.76 24.20 -10.00
C THR A 108 -26.64 22.69 -9.80
N ARG A 109 -25.64 22.26 -9.04
CA ARG A 109 -25.35 20.85 -8.75
C ARG A 109 -25.08 20.66 -7.28
N LYS A 110 -25.07 19.40 -6.83
CA LYS A 110 -24.60 19.02 -5.49
C LYS A 110 -23.14 18.58 -5.56
N TYR A 111 -22.31 19.13 -4.68
CA TYR A 111 -20.90 18.80 -4.59
C TYR A 111 -20.60 18.22 -3.21
N LYS A 112 -19.89 17.10 -3.18
CA LYS A 112 -19.40 16.47 -1.95
C LYS A 112 -17.91 16.18 -2.08
N VAL A 113 -17.15 16.50 -1.03
CA VAL A 113 -15.73 16.19 -0.91
C VAL A 113 -15.56 15.22 0.26
N ILE A 114 -14.97 14.07 -0.04
CA ILE A 114 -14.58 13.06 0.92
C ILE A 114 -13.05 13.10 1.01
N PHE A 115 -12.54 13.61 2.13
CA PHE A 115 -11.12 13.64 2.41
C PHE A 115 -10.64 12.29 2.93
N SER A 116 -9.45 11.85 2.50
CA SER A 116 -8.80 10.66 3.06
C SER A 116 -7.35 10.97 3.47
N PRO A 117 -6.88 10.54 4.65
CA PRO A 117 -7.66 9.91 5.71
C PRO A 117 -8.42 10.94 6.57
N GLN A 118 -8.04 12.22 6.52
CA GLN A 118 -8.59 13.29 7.35
C GLN A 118 -8.68 14.58 6.53
N LYS A 119 -9.50 15.52 6.97
CA LYS A 119 -9.61 16.88 6.45
C LYS A 119 -8.59 17.77 7.14
N PHE A 120 -8.16 18.82 6.44
CA PHE A 120 -7.31 19.85 7.01
C PHE A 120 -8.01 21.20 6.94
N TYR A 121 -7.90 21.97 8.02
CA TYR A 121 -8.46 23.31 8.10
C TYR A 121 -7.98 24.22 6.96
N ALA A 122 -6.72 24.08 6.53
CA ALA A 122 -6.19 24.81 5.37
C ALA A 122 -6.95 24.52 4.07
N CYS A 123 -7.54 23.33 3.90
CA CYS A 123 -8.39 23.04 2.76
C CYS A 123 -9.75 23.76 2.87
N GLU A 124 -10.35 23.80 4.07
CA GLU A 124 -11.59 24.53 4.33
C GLU A 124 -11.40 26.03 4.07
N MET A 125 -10.30 26.62 4.53
CA MET A 125 -9.94 28.02 4.24
C MET A 125 -9.88 28.32 2.75
N VAL A 126 -9.29 27.43 1.94
CA VAL A 126 -9.23 27.65 0.48
C VAL A 126 -10.63 27.58 -0.14
N LEU A 127 -11.51 26.70 0.32
CA LEU A 127 -12.90 26.68 -0.15
C LEU A 127 -13.65 27.97 0.22
N GLU A 128 -13.35 28.56 1.38
CA GLU A 128 -13.90 29.84 1.83
C GLU A 128 -13.37 31.02 0.99
N GLU A 129 -12.06 31.11 0.80
CA GLU A 129 -11.39 32.13 -0.03
C GLU A 129 -11.89 32.11 -1.48
N GLU A 130 -12.14 30.92 -2.04
CA GLU A 130 -12.67 30.75 -3.39
C GLU A 130 -14.21 30.97 -3.47
N GLY A 131 -14.85 31.26 -2.33
CA GLY A 131 -16.29 31.59 -2.25
C GLY A 131 -17.22 30.40 -2.50
N ILE A 132 -16.76 29.17 -2.24
CA ILE A 132 -17.52 27.93 -2.50
C ILE A 132 -17.76 27.05 -1.27
N TYR A 133 -17.30 27.46 -0.08
CA TYR A 133 -17.45 26.67 1.15
C TYR A 133 -18.90 26.26 1.43
N GLY A 134 -19.87 27.15 1.20
CA GLY A 134 -21.30 26.86 1.38
C GLY A 134 -21.92 25.99 0.28
N ASP A 135 -21.25 25.80 -0.85
CA ASP A 135 -21.75 25.01 -1.99
C ASP A 135 -21.31 23.54 -1.95
N VAL A 136 -20.35 23.21 -1.07
CA VAL A 136 -19.71 21.91 -1.01
C VAL A 136 -19.89 21.29 0.37
N SER A 137 -20.36 20.04 0.45
CA SER A 137 -20.29 19.27 1.70
C SER A 137 -18.93 18.59 1.84
N CYS A 138 -18.39 18.56 3.06
CA CYS A 138 -17.09 17.97 3.35
C CYS A 138 -17.22 16.90 4.43
N ASP A 139 -16.70 15.71 4.16
CA ASP A 139 -16.65 14.60 5.10
C ASP A 139 -15.27 13.92 5.07
N GLU A 140 -14.99 13.08 6.06
CA GLU A 140 -13.75 12.34 6.18
C GLU A 140 -14.00 10.84 6.05
N TRP A 141 -13.20 10.21 5.20
CA TRP A 141 -13.04 8.76 5.19
C TRP A 141 -11.74 8.42 5.94
N ALA A 142 -11.90 8.16 7.24
CA ALA A 142 -10.84 7.85 8.22
C ALA A 142 -10.13 6.50 8.00
N PHE A 143 -9.92 6.14 6.74
CA PHE A 143 -9.21 4.96 6.32
C PHE A 143 -7.71 5.21 6.33
N SER A 144 -7.06 4.75 7.39
CA SER A 144 -5.61 4.94 7.61
C SER A 144 -4.78 3.66 7.50
N LEU A 145 -5.36 2.45 7.62
CA LEU A 145 -4.61 1.19 7.56
C LEU A 145 -5.19 0.25 6.51
N LEU A 146 -4.45 0.08 5.41
CA LEU A 146 -4.75 -0.85 4.33
C LEU A 146 -4.00 -2.17 4.53
N PRO A 147 -4.70 -3.31 4.69
CA PRO A 147 -4.03 -4.62 4.69
C PRO A 147 -3.59 -5.01 3.28
N LEU A 148 -2.27 -4.92 3.06
CA LEU A 148 -1.60 -5.27 1.81
C LEU A 148 -1.35 -6.77 1.70
N ASP A 149 -1.05 -7.43 2.81
CA ASP A 149 -0.90 -8.89 2.94
C ASP A 149 -1.35 -9.34 4.34
N VAL A 150 -1.19 -10.62 4.67
CA VAL A 150 -1.55 -11.20 5.98
C VAL A 150 -0.77 -10.60 7.15
N ASP A 151 0.43 -10.10 6.89
CA ASP A 151 1.39 -9.56 7.87
C ASP A 151 1.81 -8.12 7.57
N LEU A 152 1.14 -7.44 6.63
CA LEU A 152 1.53 -6.12 6.16
C LEU A 152 0.34 -5.15 6.10
N LEU A 153 0.40 -4.11 6.93
CA LEU A 153 -0.49 -2.95 6.91
C LEU A 153 0.27 -1.73 6.39
N SER A 154 -0.37 -0.91 5.56
CA SER A 154 0.20 0.34 5.06
C SER A 154 -0.81 1.48 5.13
N MET A 155 -0.33 2.70 5.40
CA MET A 155 -1.17 3.90 5.32
C MET A 155 -1.30 4.46 3.90
N GLU A 156 -0.45 4.01 2.98
CA GLU A 156 -0.37 4.50 1.59
C GLU A 156 -0.39 6.05 1.52
N LEU A 157 0.42 6.69 2.38
CA LEU A 157 0.61 8.14 2.46
C LEU A 157 1.92 8.56 1.77
N PRO A 158 1.91 8.80 0.44
CA PRO A 158 3.14 9.08 -0.31
C PRO A 158 3.85 10.38 0.12
N GLU A 159 3.11 11.31 0.72
CA GLU A 159 3.62 12.61 1.17
C GLU A 159 4.38 12.53 2.47
N PHE A 160 4.11 11.49 3.27
CA PHE A 160 4.49 11.44 4.68
C PHE A 160 5.98 11.73 4.87
N PHE A 161 6.82 11.10 4.03
CA PHE A 161 8.26 11.26 4.12
C PHE A 161 8.70 12.71 3.88
N ARG A 162 8.19 13.34 2.80
CA ARG A 162 8.49 14.74 2.48
C ARG A 162 7.99 15.67 3.57
N ASP A 163 6.71 15.56 3.91
CA ASP A 163 6.06 16.45 4.85
C ASP A 163 6.80 16.45 6.19
N TYR A 164 7.07 15.28 6.76
CA TYR A 164 7.68 15.22 8.08
C TYR A 164 9.21 15.37 8.05
N PHE A 165 9.93 14.52 7.29
CA PHE A 165 11.39 14.47 7.38
C PHE A 165 12.10 15.59 6.59
N LEU A 166 11.43 16.24 5.64
CA LEU A 166 12.00 17.36 4.88
C LEU A 166 11.42 18.71 5.30
N GLU A 167 10.10 18.80 5.45
CA GLU A 167 9.41 20.07 5.72
C GLU A 167 9.14 20.30 7.22
N GLY A 168 9.31 19.27 8.06
CA GLY A 168 9.04 19.36 9.50
C GLY A 168 7.55 19.44 9.83
N ASP A 169 6.67 19.12 8.88
CA ASP A 169 5.22 19.14 9.03
C ASP A 169 4.75 17.91 9.83
N GLN A 170 4.16 18.20 10.98
CA GLN A 170 3.72 17.22 11.98
C GLN A 170 2.25 16.79 11.81
N ARG A 171 1.56 17.23 10.75
CA ARG A 171 0.11 17.00 10.55
C ARG A 171 -0.34 15.54 10.59
N TRP A 172 0.54 14.60 10.28
CA TRP A 172 0.20 13.19 10.20
C TRP A 172 0.23 12.46 11.56
N ILE A 173 0.74 13.10 12.62
CA ILE A 173 0.90 12.46 13.94
C ILE A 173 -0.44 11.94 14.47
N ASN A 174 -1.50 12.74 14.31
CA ASN A 174 -2.85 12.32 14.67
C ASN A 174 -3.30 11.08 13.88
N THR A 175 -2.98 11.00 12.58
CA THR A 175 -3.35 9.83 11.76
C THR A 175 -2.67 8.55 12.26
N VAL A 176 -1.39 8.63 12.65
CA VAL A 176 -0.68 7.48 13.21
C VAL A 176 -1.21 7.12 14.59
N ALA A 177 -1.46 8.11 15.46
CA ALA A 177 -2.04 7.87 16.78
C ALA A 177 -3.44 7.23 16.70
N GLN A 178 -4.30 7.69 15.80
CA GLN A 178 -5.62 7.11 15.52
C GLN A 178 -5.52 5.69 14.94
N ALA A 179 -4.51 5.41 14.10
CA ALA A 179 -4.26 4.07 13.58
C ALA A 179 -3.83 3.10 14.70
N LEU A 180 -2.96 3.54 15.60
CA LEU A 180 -2.56 2.77 16.79
C LEU A 180 -3.75 2.53 17.72
N HIS A 181 -4.57 3.57 17.94
CA HIS A 181 -5.79 3.49 18.72
C HIS A 181 -6.75 2.44 18.14
N LEU A 182 -7.05 2.53 16.83
CA LEU A 182 -7.90 1.57 16.13
C LEU A 182 -7.39 0.13 16.28
N LEU A 183 -6.08 -0.09 16.13
CA LEU A 183 -5.51 -1.42 16.32
C LEU A 183 -5.67 -1.90 17.77
N SER A 184 -5.43 -1.04 18.77
CA SER A 184 -5.64 -1.35 20.19
C SER A 184 -7.11 -1.72 20.48
N THR A 185 -8.06 -0.96 19.92
CA THR A 185 -9.50 -1.21 20.07
C THR A 185 -9.94 -2.53 19.43
N LEU A 186 -9.41 -2.87 18.25
CA LEU A 186 -9.81 -4.08 17.53
C LEU A 186 -9.09 -5.34 18.01
N TYR A 187 -7.81 -5.25 18.38
CA TYR A 187 -6.95 -6.41 18.65
C TYR A 187 -6.48 -6.50 20.11
N GLY A 188 -7.02 -5.65 20.99
CA GLY A 188 -6.65 -5.55 22.39
C GLY A 188 -5.42 -4.65 22.62
N PRO A 189 -5.18 -4.26 23.88
CA PRO A 189 -4.11 -3.32 24.21
C PRO A 189 -2.73 -3.91 23.93
N PHE A 190 -1.75 -3.08 23.60
CA PHE A 190 -0.36 -3.52 23.44
C PHE A 190 0.34 -3.58 24.81
N PRO A 191 0.74 -4.75 25.31
CA PRO A 191 1.38 -4.86 26.63
C PRO A 191 2.73 -4.16 26.71
N ASN A 192 3.47 -4.11 25.59
CA ASN A 192 4.81 -3.56 25.53
C ASN A 192 4.96 -2.62 24.32
N CYS A 193 5.44 -1.41 24.57
CA CYS A 193 5.72 -0.41 23.54
C CYS A 193 7.16 0.08 23.65
N TYR A 194 7.86 0.07 22.52
CA TYR A 194 9.22 0.57 22.38
C TYR A 194 9.27 1.55 21.22
N GLY A 195 10.10 2.59 21.32
CA GLY A 195 10.20 3.58 20.27
C GLY A 195 11.58 4.21 20.16
N ILE A 196 12.00 4.50 18.93
CA ILE A 196 13.18 5.30 18.64
C ILE A 196 12.85 6.32 17.54
N GLY A 197 13.15 7.58 17.84
CA GLY A 197 12.83 8.71 16.97
C GLY A 197 11.83 9.69 17.59
N ARG A 198 11.78 10.90 17.05
CA ARG A 198 10.94 12.00 17.57
C ARG A 198 9.47 11.78 17.19
N TYR A 199 9.21 11.34 15.96
CA TYR A 199 7.85 11.09 15.48
C TYR A 199 7.21 9.91 16.22
N ALA A 200 7.97 8.83 16.42
CA ALA A 200 7.60 7.69 17.24
C ALA A 200 7.15 8.13 18.65
N LYS A 201 7.96 8.98 19.31
CA LYS A 201 7.63 9.53 20.62
C LYS A 201 6.34 10.36 20.60
N MET A 202 6.21 11.30 19.67
CA MET A 202 5.02 12.16 19.60
C MET A 202 3.74 11.38 19.28
N SER A 203 3.82 10.41 18.37
CA SER A 203 2.71 9.53 18.01
C SER A 203 2.27 8.66 19.19
N HIS A 204 3.24 8.13 19.94
CA HIS A 204 2.98 7.40 21.17
C HIS A 204 2.29 8.27 22.23
N GLU A 205 2.83 9.47 22.51
CA GLU A 205 2.26 10.38 23.51
C GLU A 205 0.83 10.80 23.15
N LEU A 206 0.53 11.04 21.88
CA LEU A 206 -0.83 11.36 21.43
C LEU A 206 -1.75 10.14 21.53
N TRP A 207 -1.30 8.95 21.10
CA TRP A 207 -2.07 7.72 21.22
C TRP A 207 -2.41 7.41 22.69
N ARG A 208 -1.48 7.59 23.62
CA ARG A 208 -1.72 7.40 25.06
C ARG A 208 -2.81 8.33 25.60
N LYS A 209 -2.88 9.57 25.14
CA LYS A 209 -3.96 10.50 25.50
C LYS A 209 -5.31 10.01 24.99
N LEU A 210 -5.37 9.53 23.74
CA LEU A 210 -6.59 8.95 23.17
C LEU A 210 -7.08 7.74 23.99
N GLU A 211 -6.16 6.88 24.45
CA GLU A 211 -6.52 5.74 25.32
C GLU A 211 -7.01 6.17 26.72
N GLU A 212 -6.50 7.28 27.25
CA GLU A 212 -6.91 7.82 28.57
C GLU A 212 -8.31 8.47 28.51
N GLU A 213 -8.67 9.06 27.38
CA GLU A 213 -9.97 9.71 27.15
C GLU A 213 -11.11 8.72 26.90
N GLU A 214 -10.80 7.46 26.56
CA GLU A 214 -11.80 6.44 26.22
C GLU A 214 -12.28 5.65 27.47
N ASP A 215 -13.59 5.73 27.76
CA ASP A 215 -14.23 5.04 28.89
C ASP A 215 -14.34 3.52 28.66
N GLY A 216 -13.24 2.80 28.93
CA GLY A 216 -13.25 1.43 29.45
C GLY A 216 -13.76 0.26 28.59
N GLU A 217 -14.37 0.47 27.42
CA GLU A 217 -14.91 -0.63 26.58
C GLU A 217 -13.82 -1.59 26.06
N THR A 218 -12.58 -1.11 25.91
CA THR A 218 -11.42 -1.89 25.46
C THR A 218 -10.77 -2.74 26.57
N LYS A 219 -11.12 -2.53 27.84
CA LYS A 219 -10.43 -3.12 29.01
C LYS A 219 -10.62 -4.64 29.21
N GLY A 220 -11.35 -5.32 28.32
CA GLY A 220 -11.62 -6.76 28.42
C GLY A 220 -11.04 -7.63 27.30
N ARG A 221 -10.51 -7.04 26.21
CA ARG A 221 -9.95 -7.83 25.11
C ARG A 221 -8.58 -8.37 25.46
N ARG A 222 -8.32 -9.63 25.09
CA ARG A 222 -6.99 -10.23 25.23
C ARG A 222 -6.07 -9.64 24.14
N PRO A 223 -4.85 -9.23 24.48
CA PRO A 223 -3.87 -8.78 23.49
C PRO A 223 -3.57 -9.85 22.44
N GLU A 224 -3.84 -9.57 21.17
CA GLU A 224 -3.34 -10.38 20.05
C GLU A 224 -1.95 -9.93 19.61
N ILE A 225 -1.61 -8.66 19.84
CA ILE A 225 -0.30 -8.06 19.53
C ILE A 225 0.44 -7.76 20.85
N GLY A 226 1.48 -8.55 21.14
CA GLY A 226 2.22 -8.48 22.41
C GLY A 226 3.25 -7.35 22.53
N HIS A 227 3.79 -6.90 21.40
CA HIS A 227 4.84 -5.90 21.35
C HIS A 227 4.64 -4.99 20.14
N ILE A 228 4.84 -3.68 20.36
CA ILE A 228 4.92 -2.70 19.28
C ILE A 228 6.27 -1.98 19.32
N PHE A 229 6.88 -1.84 18.16
CA PHE A 229 8.12 -1.10 17.96
C PHE A 229 7.87 0.05 17.00
N LEU A 230 8.04 1.28 17.46
CA LEU A 230 7.88 2.50 16.66
C LEU A 230 9.26 3.00 16.25
N LEU A 231 9.54 3.01 14.95
CA LEU A 231 10.85 3.38 14.41
C LEU A 231 10.69 4.51 13.41
N ASP A 232 11.34 5.64 13.66
CA ASP A 232 11.44 6.70 12.66
C ASP A 232 12.43 6.28 11.56
N ARG A 233 12.11 6.64 10.30
CA ARG A 233 12.96 6.27 9.15
C ARG A 233 14.34 6.95 9.21
N ASP A 234 14.44 8.14 9.80
CA ASP A 234 15.68 8.91 9.92
C ASP A 234 16.70 8.31 10.90
N VAL A 235 16.31 7.28 11.66
CA VAL A 235 17.23 6.46 12.46
C VAL A 235 18.13 5.60 11.58
N ASP A 236 17.70 5.29 10.36
CA ASP A 236 18.47 4.50 9.40
C ASP A 236 18.05 4.85 7.96
N PHE A 237 18.68 5.84 7.33
CA PHE A 237 18.44 6.07 5.89
C PHE A 237 19.21 5.10 5.00
N VAL A 238 20.28 4.49 5.51
CA VAL A 238 21.19 3.65 4.72
C VAL A 238 20.43 2.49 4.08
N THR A 239 19.62 1.77 4.86
CA THR A 239 18.82 0.64 4.35
C THR A 239 17.89 1.04 3.19
N ALA A 240 17.32 2.25 3.20
CA ALA A 240 16.42 2.72 2.16
C ALA A 240 17.15 3.24 0.90
N LEU A 241 18.44 3.55 1.01
CA LEU A 241 19.28 4.02 -0.09
C LEU A 241 20.01 2.88 -0.79
N CYS A 242 20.26 1.76 -0.11
CA CYS A 242 20.87 0.58 -0.69
C CYS A 242 19.96 -0.09 -1.74
N SER A 243 20.58 -0.60 -2.80
CA SER A 243 19.91 -1.40 -3.81
C SER A 243 19.34 -2.68 -3.20
N GLN A 244 18.08 -2.97 -3.51
CA GLN A 244 17.42 -4.19 -3.03
C GLN A 244 17.92 -5.41 -3.80
N VAL A 245 18.12 -6.54 -3.10
CA VAL A 245 18.72 -7.78 -3.69
C VAL A 245 17.84 -9.03 -3.55
N VAL A 246 16.66 -8.90 -2.93
CA VAL A 246 15.64 -9.95 -2.89
C VAL A 246 14.68 -9.81 -4.08
N TYR A 247 13.95 -10.88 -4.41
CA TYR A 247 13.05 -10.91 -5.56
C TYR A 247 12.01 -9.77 -5.56
N GLU A 248 11.26 -9.61 -4.46
CA GLU A 248 10.20 -8.59 -4.38
C GLU A 248 10.77 -7.18 -4.47
N GLY A 249 11.89 -6.92 -3.80
CA GLY A 249 12.57 -5.63 -3.89
C GLY A 249 13.06 -5.31 -5.31
N LEU A 250 13.57 -6.30 -6.05
CA LEU A 250 13.95 -6.09 -7.45
C LEU A 250 12.75 -5.95 -8.39
N VAL A 251 11.61 -6.57 -8.07
CA VAL A 251 10.35 -6.33 -8.78
C VAL A 251 9.91 -4.87 -8.56
N ASP A 252 10.00 -4.36 -7.33
CA ASP A 252 9.69 -2.96 -7.02
C ASP A 252 10.63 -1.98 -7.73
N ASP A 253 11.94 -2.18 -7.64
CA ASP A 253 12.95 -1.37 -8.35
C ASP A 253 12.71 -1.32 -9.87
N THR A 254 12.22 -2.42 -10.45
CA THR A 254 12.18 -2.60 -11.91
C THR A 254 10.84 -2.24 -12.53
N PHE A 255 9.74 -2.52 -11.83
CA PHE A 255 8.36 -2.41 -12.32
C PHE A 255 7.47 -1.53 -11.43
N ARG A 256 7.94 -1.20 -10.22
CA ARG A 256 7.24 -0.44 -9.19
C ARG A 256 6.00 -1.16 -8.66
N ILE A 257 6.04 -1.54 -7.40
CA ILE A 257 4.90 -2.06 -6.66
C ILE A 257 4.09 -0.86 -6.13
N LYS A 258 2.78 -0.90 -6.32
CA LYS A 258 1.84 0.09 -5.78
C LYS A 258 0.67 -0.63 -5.11
N CYS A 259 0.49 -0.40 -3.81
CA CYS A 259 -0.54 -1.06 -2.99
C CYS A 259 -0.53 -2.59 -3.13
N GLY A 260 0.66 -3.20 -3.08
CA GLY A 260 0.86 -4.65 -3.23
C GLY A 260 0.48 -5.18 -4.62
N SER A 261 0.40 -4.33 -5.65
CA SER A 261 0.17 -4.74 -7.04
C SER A 261 1.26 -4.22 -7.96
N VAL A 262 1.48 -4.93 -9.06
CA VAL A 262 2.43 -4.54 -10.11
C VAL A 262 1.75 -4.66 -11.47
N ASP A 263 2.04 -3.73 -12.38
CA ASP A 263 1.56 -3.76 -13.76
C ASP A 263 2.67 -4.30 -14.68
N PHE A 264 2.58 -5.57 -15.05
CA PHE A 264 3.56 -6.20 -15.94
C PHE A 264 3.27 -5.87 -17.39
N GLY A 265 4.25 -5.29 -18.09
CA GLY A 265 4.19 -4.97 -19.51
C GLY A 265 4.52 -6.14 -20.44
N PRO A 266 4.57 -5.90 -21.77
CA PRO A 266 4.86 -6.91 -22.78
C PRO A 266 6.18 -7.65 -22.56
N GLU A 267 7.16 -7.02 -21.91
CA GLU A 267 8.45 -7.61 -21.58
C GLU A 267 8.36 -8.77 -20.57
N VAL A 268 7.24 -8.90 -19.87
CA VAL A 268 6.95 -10.01 -18.95
C VAL A 268 5.80 -10.86 -19.46
N THR A 269 4.73 -10.24 -19.97
CA THR A 269 3.51 -10.97 -20.37
C THR A 269 3.65 -11.69 -21.71
N SER A 270 4.66 -11.34 -22.52
CA SER A 270 4.79 -11.79 -23.91
C SER A 270 3.54 -11.50 -24.76
N SER A 271 2.79 -10.45 -24.39
CA SER A 271 1.57 -10.01 -25.07
C SER A 271 1.53 -8.49 -25.14
N ASP A 272 0.80 -7.92 -26.11
CA ASP A 272 0.69 -6.47 -26.27
C ASP A 272 -0.07 -5.76 -25.13
N LYS A 273 -0.61 -6.52 -24.16
CA LYS A 273 -1.39 -5.98 -23.04
C LYS A 273 -0.58 -6.06 -21.75
N SER A 274 -0.67 -4.98 -20.96
CA SER A 274 -0.22 -5.03 -19.58
C SER A 274 -1.19 -5.87 -18.74
N LEU A 275 -0.64 -6.50 -17.70
CA LEU A 275 -1.41 -7.27 -16.74
C LEU A 275 -1.11 -6.79 -15.33
N LYS A 276 -2.13 -6.27 -14.64
CA LYS A 276 -2.08 -6.00 -13.21
C LYS A 276 -2.10 -7.31 -12.44
N VAL A 277 -1.10 -7.51 -11.57
CA VAL A 277 -0.97 -8.68 -10.72
C VAL A 277 -0.91 -8.24 -9.27
N LEU A 278 -1.69 -8.90 -8.41
CA LEU A 278 -1.63 -8.73 -6.97
C LEU A 278 -0.50 -9.61 -6.42
N LEU A 279 0.42 -9.00 -5.68
CA LEU A 279 1.57 -9.65 -5.06
C LEU A 279 1.26 -9.84 -3.57
N ASN A 280 0.87 -11.05 -3.19
CA ASN A 280 0.56 -11.41 -1.80
C ASN A 280 0.80 -12.91 -1.55
N ALA A 281 0.59 -13.36 -0.31
CA ALA A 281 0.76 -14.76 0.06
C ALA A 281 -0.22 -15.75 -0.60
N GLU A 282 -1.29 -15.29 -1.26
CA GLU A 282 -2.23 -16.18 -1.97
C GLU A 282 -1.62 -16.77 -3.24
N ASP A 283 -0.66 -16.07 -3.85
CA ASP A 283 0.20 -16.61 -4.89
C ASP A 283 1.31 -17.47 -4.26
N LYS A 284 1.13 -18.79 -4.32
CA LYS A 284 2.07 -19.77 -3.78
C LYS A 284 3.47 -19.71 -4.43
N VAL A 285 3.57 -19.27 -5.68
CA VAL A 285 4.88 -19.10 -6.33
C VAL A 285 5.55 -17.87 -5.74
N PHE A 286 4.84 -16.74 -5.70
CA PHE A 286 5.36 -15.51 -5.14
C PHE A 286 5.76 -15.64 -3.66
N HIS A 287 4.91 -16.27 -2.84
CA HIS A 287 5.16 -16.48 -1.41
C HIS A 287 6.49 -17.19 -1.14
N GLU A 288 6.86 -18.16 -1.98
CA GLU A 288 8.11 -18.92 -1.84
C GLU A 288 9.36 -18.14 -2.29
N ILE A 289 9.22 -17.19 -3.22
CA ILE A 289 10.37 -16.50 -3.82
C ILE A 289 10.55 -15.05 -3.36
N ARG A 290 9.51 -14.39 -2.84
CA ARG A 290 9.50 -12.93 -2.60
C ARG A 290 10.68 -12.43 -1.75
N ASN A 291 11.02 -13.22 -0.72
CA ASN A 291 12.08 -12.94 0.26
C ASN A 291 13.40 -13.65 -0.04
N GLU A 292 13.49 -14.37 -1.16
CA GLU A 292 14.71 -15.06 -1.55
C GLU A 292 15.68 -14.10 -2.23
N HIS A 293 16.97 -14.28 -1.94
CA HIS A 293 18.02 -13.57 -2.66
C HIS A 293 17.93 -13.90 -4.14
N PHE A 294 17.99 -12.89 -4.99
CA PHE A 294 17.64 -13.00 -6.41
C PHE A 294 18.43 -14.08 -7.17
N SER A 295 19.69 -14.31 -6.77
CA SER A 295 20.54 -15.37 -7.36
C SER A 295 19.94 -16.77 -7.26
N ASN A 296 19.10 -17.03 -6.26
CA ASN A 296 18.52 -18.35 -6.00
C ASN A 296 17.15 -18.55 -6.66
N VAL A 297 16.52 -17.45 -7.09
CA VAL A 297 15.14 -17.44 -7.59
C VAL A 297 15.04 -18.19 -8.92
N PHE A 298 15.94 -17.95 -9.87
CA PHE A 298 15.84 -18.56 -11.20
C PHE A 298 15.93 -20.09 -11.16
N SER A 299 16.85 -20.64 -10.36
CA SER A 299 16.95 -22.09 -10.14
C SER A 299 15.69 -22.67 -9.53
N PHE A 300 15.09 -21.95 -8.58
CA PHE A 300 13.85 -22.35 -7.93
C PHE A 300 12.68 -22.40 -8.91
N LEU A 301 12.47 -21.33 -9.67
CA LEU A 301 11.42 -21.24 -10.69
C LEU A 301 11.57 -22.34 -11.75
N SER A 302 12.81 -22.61 -12.19
CA SER A 302 13.11 -23.67 -13.17
C SER A 302 12.79 -25.07 -12.64
N GLN A 303 13.05 -25.34 -11.36
CA GLN A 303 12.67 -26.60 -10.72
C GLN A 303 11.14 -26.69 -10.57
N LYS A 304 10.48 -25.62 -10.12
CA LYS A 304 9.02 -25.57 -9.97
C LYS A 304 8.31 -25.77 -11.32
N ALA A 305 8.84 -25.22 -12.40
CA ALA A 305 8.32 -25.43 -13.77
C ALA A 305 8.37 -26.90 -14.21
N ARG A 306 9.50 -27.59 -13.98
CA ARG A 306 9.63 -29.03 -14.29
C ARG A 306 8.66 -29.87 -13.48
N ASN A 307 8.51 -29.58 -12.18
CA ASN A 307 7.57 -30.29 -11.31
C ASN A 307 6.12 -30.10 -11.75
N LEU A 308 5.75 -28.86 -12.10
CA LEU A 308 4.40 -28.51 -12.53
C LEU A 308 4.06 -29.13 -13.89
N GLN A 309 5.02 -29.16 -14.82
CA GLN A 309 4.90 -29.88 -16.09
C GLN A 309 4.68 -31.39 -15.87
N ALA A 310 5.44 -32.01 -14.96
CA ALA A 310 5.25 -33.42 -14.62
C ALA A 310 3.85 -33.70 -14.05
N GLN A 311 3.28 -32.78 -13.25
CA GLN A 311 1.90 -32.91 -12.76
C GLN A 311 0.88 -32.82 -13.90
N TYR A 312 1.10 -31.94 -14.88
CA TYR A 312 0.27 -31.89 -16.09
C TYR A 312 0.34 -33.19 -16.90
N ASP A 313 1.52 -33.78 -17.05
CA ASP A 313 1.69 -34.98 -17.88
C ASP A 313 1.08 -36.25 -17.25
N ARG A 314 0.82 -36.27 -15.94
CA ARG A 314 0.07 -37.36 -15.27
C ARG A 314 -1.31 -37.58 -15.87
N ARG A 315 -1.91 -36.57 -16.51
CA ARG A 315 -3.21 -36.69 -17.20
C ARG A 315 -3.22 -37.76 -18.31
N ARG A 316 -2.06 -38.10 -18.88
CA ARG A 316 -1.94 -39.01 -20.03
C ARG A 316 -2.19 -40.48 -19.67
N GLY A 317 -2.29 -40.82 -18.39
CA GLY A 317 -2.51 -42.20 -17.91
C GLY A 317 -3.70 -42.38 -16.96
N MET A 318 -4.60 -41.38 -16.87
CA MET A 318 -5.76 -41.44 -15.97
C MET A 318 -6.93 -42.19 -16.60
N ASP A 319 -7.66 -42.96 -15.78
CA ASP A 319 -8.97 -43.49 -16.17
C ASP A 319 -10.06 -42.38 -16.21
N ILE A 320 -11.26 -42.71 -16.67
CA ILE A 320 -12.37 -41.74 -16.82
C ILE A 320 -12.78 -41.11 -15.48
N LYS A 321 -12.77 -41.86 -14.38
CA LYS A 321 -13.16 -41.38 -13.06
C LYS A 321 -12.09 -40.45 -12.49
N GLN A 322 -10.82 -40.84 -12.62
CA GLN A 322 -9.66 -40.04 -12.25
C GLN A 322 -9.58 -38.75 -13.08
N MET A 323 -9.83 -38.83 -14.39
CA MET A 323 -9.87 -37.65 -15.27
C MET A 323 -10.98 -36.68 -14.86
N LYS A 324 -12.18 -37.18 -14.53
CA LYS A 324 -13.27 -36.35 -14.01
C LYS A 324 -12.90 -35.64 -12.71
N ASN A 325 -12.28 -36.34 -11.77
CA ASN A 325 -11.79 -35.75 -10.52
C ASN A 325 -10.70 -34.69 -10.78
N PHE A 326 -9.69 -35.01 -11.59
CA PHE A 326 -8.62 -34.09 -11.95
C PHE A 326 -9.14 -32.79 -12.59
N VAL A 327 -10.05 -32.90 -13.58
CA VAL A 327 -10.64 -31.73 -14.26
C VAL A 327 -11.47 -30.89 -13.30
N SER A 328 -12.23 -31.53 -12.40
CA SER A 328 -13.14 -30.82 -11.48
C SER A 328 -12.43 -30.19 -10.27
N GLN A 329 -11.34 -30.79 -9.78
CA GLN A 329 -10.73 -30.41 -8.51
C GLN A 329 -9.33 -29.79 -8.64
N GLU A 330 -8.51 -30.23 -9.61
CA GLU A 330 -7.08 -29.90 -9.64
C GLU A 330 -6.70 -28.97 -10.80
N LEU A 331 -7.29 -29.18 -11.98
CA LEU A 331 -6.87 -28.51 -13.22
C LEU A 331 -6.94 -26.98 -13.15
N LYS A 332 -7.94 -26.43 -12.46
CA LYS A 332 -8.09 -24.97 -12.31
C LYS A 332 -6.93 -24.38 -11.51
N GLY A 333 -6.57 -25.00 -10.39
CA GLY A 333 -5.44 -24.57 -9.55
C GLY A 333 -4.12 -24.67 -10.31
N LEU A 334 -3.89 -25.80 -10.98
CA LEU A 334 -2.70 -26.02 -11.81
C LEU A 334 -2.55 -24.98 -12.93
N LYS A 335 -3.65 -24.61 -13.60
CA LYS A 335 -3.63 -23.57 -14.66
C LYS A 335 -3.27 -22.21 -14.10
N GLN A 336 -3.81 -21.87 -12.93
CA GLN A 336 -3.51 -20.61 -12.27
C GLN A 336 -2.04 -20.56 -11.84
N GLU A 337 -1.54 -21.61 -11.20
CA GLU A 337 -0.15 -21.68 -10.76
C GLU A 337 0.82 -21.68 -11.94
N HIS A 338 0.52 -22.37 -13.04
CA HIS A 338 1.31 -22.29 -14.27
C HIS A 338 1.38 -20.85 -14.81
N ARG A 339 0.25 -20.14 -14.85
CA ARG A 339 0.20 -18.76 -15.34
C ARG A 339 1.06 -17.83 -14.48
N LEU A 340 0.92 -17.91 -13.16
CA LEU A 340 1.68 -17.08 -12.21
C LEU A 340 3.17 -17.40 -12.28
N LEU A 341 3.53 -18.69 -12.36
CA LEU A 341 4.91 -19.13 -12.58
C LEU A 341 5.51 -18.55 -13.86
N SER A 342 4.79 -18.58 -14.99
CA SER A 342 5.25 -17.99 -16.24
C SER A 342 5.48 -16.48 -16.12
N LEU A 343 4.62 -15.76 -15.38
CA LEU A 343 4.80 -14.33 -15.12
C LEU A 343 6.07 -14.06 -14.29
N HIS A 344 6.31 -14.83 -13.23
CA HIS A 344 7.51 -14.69 -12.41
C HIS A 344 8.80 -15.03 -13.16
N ILE A 345 8.77 -16.00 -14.08
CA ILE A 345 9.90 -16.29 -14.97
C ILE A 345 10.16 -15.09 -15.90
N GLY A 346 9.12 -14.56 -16.55
CA GLY A 346 9.25 -13.38 -17.43
C GLY A 346 9.77 -12.15 -16.67
N ALA A 347 9.28 -11.92 -15.45
CA ALA A 347 9.76 -10.85 -14.58
C ALA A 347 11.24 -11.04 -14.22
N CYS A 348 11.65 -12.26 -13.85
CA CYS A 348 13.04 -12.59 -13.55
C CYS A 348 13.95 -12.34 -14.76
N GLU A 349 13.56 -12.78 -15.96
CA GLU A 349 14.33 -12.54 -17.19
C GLU A 349 14.47 -11.05 -17.51
N SER A 350 13.40 -10.28 -17.36
CA SER A 350 13.39 -8.84 -17.59
C SER A 350 14.26 -8.09 -16.57
N ILE A 351 14.20 -8.46 -15.28
CA ILE A 351 15.09 -7.94 -14.23
C ILE A 351 16.55 -8.23 -14.58
N MET A 352 16.88 -9.48 -14.93
CA MET A 352 18.24 -9.86 -15.34
C MET A 352 18.71 -9.00 -16.53
N LYS A 353 17.91 -8.86 -17.58
CA LYS A 353 18.26 -8.02 -18.75
C LYS A 353 18.53 -6.57 -18.38
N LYS A 354 17.77 -5.98 -17.46
CA LYS A 354 17.93 -4.58 -17.03
C LYS A 354 19.14 -4.41 -16.10
N LYS A 355 19.33 -5.32 -15.14
CA LYS A 355 20.34 -5.23 -14.06
C LYS A 355 21.69 -5.89 -14.42
N THR A 356 21.84 -6.56 -15.57
CA THR A 356 23.16 -7.04 -16.06
C THR A 356 23.93 -5.96 -16.84
N LYS A 357 23.35 -4.78 -17.05
CA LYS A 357 24.09 -3.62 -17.58
C LYS A 357 25.16 -3.21 -16.55
N GLN A 358 26.37 -2.87 -17.04
CA GLN A 358 27.57 -2.61 -16.22
C GLN A 358 27.29 -1.71 -15.00
N ASP A 359 26.41 -0.73 -15.15
CA ASP A 359 25.98 0.22 -14.13
C ASP A 359 25.54 -0.42 -12.80
N PHE A 360 24.82 -1.54 -12.82
CA PHE A 360 24.30 -2.13 -11.57
C PHE A 360 25.39 -2.86 -10.77
N GLN A 361 26.33 -3.53 -11.44
CA GLN A 361 27.42 -4.20 -10.73
C GLN A 361 28.39 -3.20 -10.11
N GLU A 362 28.63 -2.07 -10.78
CA GLU A 362 29.44 -0.98 -10.23
C GLU A 362 28.73 -0.27 -9.08
N LEU A 363 27.42 -0.03 -9.19
CA LEU A 363 26.59 0.52 -8.11
C LEU A 363 26.67 -0.36 -6.86
N ILE A 364 26.42 -1.67 -7.00
CA ILE A 364 26.48 -2.62 -5.89
C ILE A 364 27.87 -2.65 -5.26
N LYS A 365 28.94 -2.66 -6.06
CA LYS A 365 30.33 -2.60 -5.53
C LYS A 365 30.58 -1.33 -4.72
N THR A 366 30.05 -0.21 -5.17
CA THR A 366 30.18 1.08 -4.47
C THR A 366 29.43 1.04 -3.14
N GLU A 367 28.16 0.60 -3.14
CA GLU A 367 27.36 0.43 -1.92
C GLU A 367 28.01 -0.52 -0.91
N HIS A 368 28.63 -1.61 -1.37
CA HIS A 368 29.35 -2.55 -0.50
C HIS A 368 30.68 -1.98 0.02
N GLY A 369 31.36 -1.15 -0.77
CA GLY A 369 32.58 -0.46 -0.37
C GLY A 369 32.32 0.58 0.72
N ASP A 370 31.22 1.34 0.60
CA ASP A 370 30.84 2.40 1.53
C ASP A 370 30.20 1.87 2.82
N SER A 371 29.58 0.68 2.79
CA SER A 371 29.00 0.01 3.96
C SER A 371 30.00 -0.82 4.77
N ALA A 372 31.21 -1.06 4.25
CA ALA A 372 32.29 -1.63 5.03
C ALA A 372 32.78 -0.60 6.06
N PRO A 373 32.94 -0.95 7.35
CA PRO A 373 33.49 -0.02 8.32
C PRO A 373 34.87 0.43 7.86
N TYR A 374 35.03 1.74 7.61
CA TYR A 374 36.35 2.35 7.48
C TYR A 374 37.21 1.84 8.65
N PRO A 375 38.46 1.37 8.41
CA PRO A 375 39.33 0.99 9.50
C PRO A 375 39.52 2.21 10.42
N THR A 376 38.98 2.14 11.64
CA THR A 376 39.05 3.15 12.71
C THR A 376 40.45 3.22 13.33
N SER A 377 41.48 3.14 12.51
CA SER A 377 42.87 3.36 12.87
C SER A 377 43.42 4.53 12.07
N VAL A 378 42.93 5.73 12.38
CA VAL A 378 43.77 6.92 12.22
C VAL A 378 44.72 6.91 13.41
N SER A 379 45.93 6.38 13.20
CA SER A 379 47.02 6.55 14.14
C SER A 379 47.29 8.04 14.30
N LEU A 380 46.91 8.61 15.45
CA LEU A 380 47.32 9.95 15.86
C LEU A 380 48.86 9.99 15.83
N PRO A 381 49.49 11.01 15.22
CA PRO A 381 50.93 11.17 15.29
C PRO A 381 51.35 11.35 16.75
N PRO A 382 52.51 10.80 17.16
CA PRO A 382 52.97 10.89 18.54
C PRO A 382 53.14 12.36 18.94
N SER A 383 52.66 12.71 20.13
CA SER A 383 52.84 14.02 20.72
C SER A 383 54.35 14.32 20.88
N PRO A 384 54.82 15.54 20.56
CA PRO A 384 56.20 15.91 20.77
C PRO A 384 56.51 15.87 22.27
N SER A 385 57.66 15.28 22.60
CA SER A 385 58.19 15.21 23.95
C SER A 385 58.38 16.63 24.50
N PRO A 386 57.94 16.93 25.73
CA PRO A 386 58.22 18.23 26.33
C PRO A 386 59.72 18.39 26.61
N PRO A 387 60.21 19.64 26.62
CA PRO A 387 61.63 19.97 26.71
C PRO A 387 62.29 19.60 28.04
#